data_AF-A0A956GGL6-F1
#
_entry.id   AF-A0A956GGL6-F1
#
_cell.length_a   1.000
_cell.length_b   1.000
_cell.length_c   1.000
_cell.angle_alpha   90.00
_cell.angle_beta   90.00
_cell.angle_gamma   90.00
#
_symmetry.space_group_name_H-M   'P 1'
#
loop_
_entity.id
_entity.type
_entity.pdbx_description
1 polymer ?
#
loop_
_entity_poly.entity_id
_entity_poly.type
_entity_poly.pdbx_seq_one_letter_code
_entity_poly.pdbx_strand_id
1 'polypeptide(L)'
;MRRRRALFIALMLASFAIAASCAGDNEDNNLPPSDAIGPAPLATGKADGTGVAGPSKSVDDTSTRAWLVKNQWEDRDTANARKAGVAWGADSGLNWDEKYRAWINSMKKIKRPDSNYGETFEVTTPWGDKVLASPRLDCADVWIFLRSTFAAWYQLPFYLEGWDHQARQRVYFGHMGIRTASGKWSTTPLFRDYYRDYSSMSAADLAAQGWPKDSRLRSRGTVSGDEQPILGEGARMGAYLDEIHLNKRAGHLIRWLLIYFGTSNLIGGRNTYNLEPKAVSVGDAMIYRRASDGSGHTMVVLRQGKNAAGKLWVEIVSGNVPPRHPAWESQAASKRRFTNNEGGGPTKNSKGEIYSHIGGGLKRFRVAKLSGGRWMNTFMKADKDNWINDTDYEAIGARPATFQEILGEVSPEETRDALLVMIEDARRHLRQYPASCAARIRREDAFAELYTLMQSRFGKSRLEVDKQYRKKEDYVFAKLDYEQSKTCCWNKSTAKMYQLIMAMVEARELAAAPGQCEAPPIFMARDGGYQIFSDYAAAQGQAGDWVPWSADESCPQAGVSDDTPDLPEWSDYCALDLHAGATASQPDAGGDGSSDGSGDGSSGDGSADGGSDGSAPSSPDAGAPDAA
;
A
#
# COMPACT_ATOMS: atom_id res chain seq x y z
N MET A 1 70.23 -49.36 13.50
CA MET A 1 69.22 -49.10 12.45
C MET A 1 67.88 -48.62 13.04
N ARG A 2 67.84 -47.46 13.71
CA ARG A 2 66.57 -46.86 14.21
C ARG A 2 66.74 -45.34 14.25
N ARG A 3 66.51 -44.67 13.11
CA ARG A 3 66.39 -43.19 13.00
C ARG A 3 65.97 -42.79 11.58
N ARG A 4 64.79 -43.24 11.11
CA ARG A 4 64.13 -42.72 9.88
C ARG A 4 62.62 -42.98 9.88
N ARG A 5 61.86 -42.50 10.87
CA ARG A 5 60.37 -42.55 10.84
C ARG A 5 59.64 -41.39 11.54
N ALA A 6 60.30 -40.25 11.80
CA ALA A 6 59.66 -39.15 12.55
C ALA A 6 59.62 -37.80 11.80
N LEU A 7 59.80 -37.77 10.48
CA LEU A 7 59.83 -36.51 9.72
C LEU A 7 58.94 -36.51 8.46
N PHE A 8 57.87 -37.32 8.43
CA PHE A 8 56.94 -37.40 7.30
C PHE A 8 55.46 -37.24 7.65
N ILE A 9 55.11 -36.99 8.92
CA ILE A 9 53.70 -36.83 9.37
C ILE A 9 53.36 -35.37 9.70
N ALA A 10 54.34 -34.47 9.81
CA ALA A 10 54.09 -33.05 10.13
C ALA A 10 53.92 -32.12 8.91
N LEU A 11 54.00 -32.63 7.68
CA LEU A 11 53.88 -31.83 6.43
C LEU A 11 52.72 -32.23 5.52
N MET A 12 51.76 -33.02 6.03
CA MET A 12 50.52 -33.39 5.31
C MET A 12 49.23 -32.96 6.06
N LEU A 13 49.34 -32.09 7.06
CA LEU A 13 48.21 -31.55 7.83
C LEU A 13 48.06 -30.02 7.71
N ALA A 14 48.76 -29.40 6.76
CA ALA A 14 48.78 -27.94 6.56
C ALA A 14 48.47 -27.50 5.12
N SER A 15 47.75 -28.30 4.32
CA SER A 15 47.47 -27.94 2.91
C SER A 15 46.07 -28.32 2.40
N PHE A 16 45.09 -28.46 3.29
CA PHE A 16 43.66 -28.56 2.92
C PHE A 16 42.78 -27.56 3.68
N ALA A 17 43.29 -26.34 3.87
CA ALA A 17 42.50 -25.16 4.18
C ALA A 17 42.55 -24.20 2.97
N ILE A 18 42.19 -24.70 1.79
CA ILE A 18 41.87 -23.82 0.66
C ILE A 18 40.45 -23.31 0.90
N ALA A 19 40.39 -22.08 1.39
CA ALA A 19 39.33 -21.10 1.18
C ALA A 19 38.00 -21.63 0.60
N ALA A 20 37.13 -22.15 1.47
CA ALA A 20 35.69 -21.92 1.33
C ALA A 20 35.36 -20.56 1.98
N SER A 21 36.05 -19.52 1.51
CA SER A 21 35.80 -18.12 1.89
C SER A 21 34.85 -17.53 0.85
N CYS A 22 33.64 -17.21 1.30
CA CYS A 22 32.78 -16.14 0.77
C CYS A 22 32.60 -16.08 -0.76
N ALA A 23 31.98 -17.09 -1.39
CA ALA A 23 31.39 -16.95 -2.73
C ALA A 23 29.90 -16.55 -2.69
N GLY A 24 29.31 -16.36 -1.49
CA GLY A 24 27.87 -16.10 -1.32
C GLY A 24 27.46 -14.62 -1.22
N ASP A 25 28.41 -13.68 -1.13
CA ASP A 25 28.11 -12.27 -0.83
C ASP A 25 27.76 -11.44 -2.08
N ASN A 26 28.09 -11.89 -3.29
CA ASN A 26 27.88 -11.08 -4.50
C ASN A 26 26.49 -11.21 -5.16
N GLU A 27 25.74 -12.31 -4.97
CA GLU A 27 24.50 -12.52 -5.75
C GLU A 27 23.33 -11.59 -5.35
N ASP A 28 23.18 -11.18 -4.08
CA ASP A 28 22.12 -10.21 -3.69
C ASP A 28 22.54 -8.74 -3.77
N ASN A 29 23.85 -8.46 -3.85
CA ASN A 29 24.36 -7.09 -3.90
C ASN A 29 24.28 -6.49 -5.31
N ASN A 30 24.30 -7.33 -6.34
CA ASN A 30 24.19 -6.93 -7.73
C ASN A 30 22.78 -7.19 -8.26
N LEU A 31 21.80 -6.46 -7.70
CA LEU A 31 20.46 -6.42 -8.26
C LEU A 31 20.53 -5.82 -9.67
N PRO A 32 19.89 -6.44 -10.68
CA PRO A 32 19.59 -5.74 -11.92
C PRO A 32 18.90 -4.39 -11.64
N PRO A 33 19.03 -3.38 -12.51
CA PRO A 33 18.26 -2.15 -12.40
C PRO A 33 16.77 -2.45 -12.19
N SER A 34 16.08 -1.71 -11.32
CA SER A 34 14.67 -1.98 -10.97
C SER A 34 13.72 -1.83 -12.16
N ASP A 35 14.12 -1.09 -13.18
CA ASP A 35 13.43 -0.92 -14.46
C ASP A 35 13.72 -2.05 -15.48
N ALA A 36 14.55 -3.05 -15.12
CA ALA A 36 14.84 -4.19 -16.00
C ALA A 36 13.60 -5.05 -16.29
N ILE A 37 12.61 -5.02 -15.40
CA ILE A 37 11.34 -5.74 -15.56
C ILE A 37 10.21 -4.75 -15.80
N GLY A 38 9.60 -4.85 -16.97
CA GLY A 38 8.39 -4.12 -17.31
C GLY A 38 7.15 -5.00 -17.36
N PRO A 39 5.98 -4.41 -17.68
CA PRO A 39 4.77 -5.16 -17.90
C PRO A 39 4.97 -6.15 -19.05
N ALA A 40 4.48 -7.37 -18.87
CA ALA A 40 4.43 -8.31 -19.97
C ALA A 40 3.59 -7.74 -21.12
N PRO A 41 4.03 -7.90 -22.39
CA PRO A 41 3.22 -7.51 -23.53
C PRO A 41 1.81 -8.06 -23.38
N LEU A 42 0.82 -7.19 -23.60
CA LEU A 42 -0.59 -7.58 -23.55
C LEU A 42 -0.78 -8.84 -24.40
N ALA A 43 -1.44 -9.85 -23.83
CA ALA A 43 -1.67 -11.08 -24.53
C ALA A 43 -2.52 -10.78 -25.77
N THR A 44 -1.98 -11.04 -26.96
CA THR A 44 -2.75 -10.95 -28.20
C THR A 44 -3.66 -12.17 -28.31
N GLY A 45 -4.97 -12.00 -28.17
CA GLY A 45 -5.97 -13.04 -28.45
C GLY A 45 -7.19 -13.07 -27.51
N LYS A 46 -8.19 -13.90 -27.86
CA LYS A 46 -9.55 -14.00 -27.27
C LYS A 46 -9.64 -14.43 -25.79
N ALA A 47 -8.52 -14.50 -25.05
CA ALA A 47 -8.49 -15.17 -23.75
C ALA A 47 -7.67 -14.43 -22.68
N ASP A 48 -7.25 -13.18 -22.90
CA ASP A 48 -6.54 -12.36 -21.89
C ASP A 48 -5.34 -13.06 -21.24
N GLY A 49 -4.61 -13.85 -22.01
CA GLY A 49 -3.48 -14.62 -21.47
C GLY A 49 -3.86 -15.81 -20.58
N THR A 50 -5.16 -16.08 -20.35
CA THR A 50 -5.60 -17.37 -19.79
C THR A 50 -5.11 -18.49 -20.69
N GLY A 51 -4.69 -19.59 -20.09
CA GLY A 51 -4.23 -20.72 -20.90
C GLY A 51 -2.78 -20.59 -21.40
N VAL A 52 -2.07 -19.50 -21.12
CA VAL A 52 -0.67 -19.39 -21.53
C VAL A 52 0.23 -20.15 -20.58
N ALA A 53 1.00 -21.08 -21.16
CA ALA A 53 1.95 -21.89 -20.43
C ALA A 53 3.02 -21.01 -19.75
N GLY A 54 3.10 -21.12 -18.42
CA GLY A 54 4.20 -20.66 -17.58
C GLY A 54 5.29 -21.72 -17.46
N PRO A 55 6.07 -21.73 -16.36
CA PRO A 55 7.17 -22.70 -16.17
C PRO A 55 6.68 -24.15 -16.06
N SER A 56 7.56 -25.10 -16.44
CA SER A 56 7.32 -26.54 -16.20
C SER A 56 7.20 -26.82 -14.72
N LYS A 57 6.38 -27.78 -14.28
CA LYS A 57 6.33 -28.21 -12.87
C LYS A 57 7.68 -28.73 -12.34
N SER A 58 8.51 -29.30 -13.22
CA SER A 58 9.83 -29.82 -12.86
C SER A 58 10.76 -28.77 -12.26
N VAL A 59 10.45 -27.48 -12.45
CA VAL A 59 11.22 -26.37 -11.88
C VAL A 59 11.07 -26.26 -10.37
N ASP A 60 9.99 -26.82 -9.81
CA ASP A 60 9.73 -26.78 -8.38
C ASP A 60 10.84 -27.51 -7.62
N ASP A 61 11.54 -28.46 -8.23
CA ASP A 61 12.61 -29.23 -7.58
C ASP A 61 14.02 -28.65 -7.78
N THR A 62 14.11 -27.47 -8.38
CA THR A 62 15.39 -26.80 -8.64
C THR A 62 15.89 -25.99 -7.44
N SER A 63 17.16 -25.59 -7.49
CA SER A 63 17.80 -24.75 -6.47
C SER A 63 17.24 -23.32 -6.38
N THR A 64 16.52 -22.86 -7.41
CA THR A 64 15.86 -21.55 -7.37
C THR A 64 14.58 -21.54 -6.52
N ARG A 65 14.02 -22.70 -6.13
CA ARG A 65 12.76 -22.77 -5.39
C ARG A 65 12.80 -21.95 -4.09
N ALA A 66 11.82 -21.06 -3.91
CA ALA A 66 11.59 -20.33 -2.66
C ALA A 66 10.74 -21.12 -1.66
N TRP A 67 9.69 -21.81 -2.10
CA TRP A 67 8.94 -22.76 -1.25
C TRP A 67 8.34 -23.89 -2.06
N LEU A 68 8.10 -25.03 -1.38
CA LEU A 68 7.45 -26.19 -1.98
C LEU A 68 5.94 -25.98 -1.99
N VAL A 69 5.29 -26.24 -3.13
CA VAL A 69 3.84 -26.23 -3.24
C VAL A 69 3.28 -27.52 -2.65
N LYS A 70 2.41 -27.41 -1.64
CA LYS A 70 1.73 -28.55 -1.00
C LYS A 70 0.21 -28.47 -1.03
N ASN A 71 -0.34 -27.32 -1.40
CA ASN A 71 -1.77 -27.06 -1.45
C ASN A 71 -2.13 -26.43 -2.80
N GLN A 72 -3.38 -26.56 -3.25
CA GLN A 72 -3.93 -25.84 -4.40
C GLN A 72 -4.98 -24.82 -3.94
N TRP A 73 -5.13 -23.72 -4.67
CA TRP A 73 -6.09 -22.66 -4.31
C TRP A 73 -7.54 -23.17 -4.13
N GLU A 74 -7.92 -24.21 -4.88
CA GLU A 74 -9.28 -24.79 -4.87
C GLU A 74 -9.45 -25.93 -3.85
N ASP A 75 -8.41 -26.32 -3.11
CA ASP A 75 -8.53 -27.39 -2.11
C ASP A 75 -9.45 -26.98 -0.97
N ARG A 76 -10.46 -27.81 -0.68
CA ARG A 76 -11.36 -27.69 0.48
C ARG A 76 -11.16 -28.82 1.49
N ASP A 77 -10.93 -30.03 1.00
CA ASP A 77 -11.02 -31.25 1.80
C ASP A 77 -9.69 -31.93 2.11
N THR A 78 -8.56 -31.38 1.67
CA THR A 78 -7.26 -31.94 2.03
C THR A 78 -7.01 -31.80 3.53
N ALA A 79 -6.16 -32.68 4.09
CA ALA A 79 -5.82 -32.61 5.51
C ALA A 79 -5.27 -31.24 5.93
N ASN A 80 -4.56 -30.55 5.04
CA ASN A 80 -4.11 -29.17 5.28
C ASN A 80 -5.25 -28.15 5.16
N ALA A 81 -6.17 -28.32 4.20
CA ALA A 81 -7.31 -27.43 4.07
C ALA A 81 -8.29 -27.54 5.26
N ARG A 82 -8.34 -28.67 5.95
CA ARG A 82 -9.18 -28.84 7.15
C ARG A 82 -8.59 -28.23 8.43
N LYS A 83 -7.31 -27.83 8.44
CA LYS A 83 -6.68 -27.21 9.62
C LYS A 83 -7.25 -25.82 9.88
N ALA A 84 -7.40 -25.51 11.17
CA ALA A 84 -7.62 -24.14 11.63
C ALA A 84 -6.46 -23.24 11.18
N GLY A 85 -6.74 -21.96 11.00
CA GLY A 85 -5.75 -20.95 10.63
C GLY A 85 -6.03 -19.62 11.31
N VAL A 86 -5.43 -18.55 10.80
CA VAL A 86 -5.45 -17.22 11.44
C VAL A 86 -6.87 -16.67 11.60
N ALA A 87 -7.76 -16.96 10.65
CA ALA A 87 -9.08 -16.35 10.57
C ALA A 87 -10.23 -17.36 10.33
N TRP A 88 -9.98 -18.66 10.54
CA TRP A 88 -10.97 -19.71 10.34
C TRP A 88 -10.75 -20.88 11.29
N GLY A 89 -11.84 -21.53 11.69
CA GLY A 89 -11.81 -22.77 12.48
C GLY A 89 -11.41 -24.00 11.67
N ALA A 90 -11.15 -25.10 12.37
CA ALA A 90 -10.96 -26.41 11.72
C ALA A 90 -12.22 -26.79 10.92
N ASP A 91 -12.04 -27.52 9.82
CA ASP A 91 -13.11 -28.01 8.95
C ASP A 91 -14.06 -26.92 8.43
N SER A 92 -13.55 -25.70 8.26
CA SER A 92 -14.33 -24.52 7.80
C SER A 92 -15.07 -24.69 6.46
N GLY A 93 -14.78 -25.73 5.67
CA GLY A 93 -15.29 -25.91 4.31
C GLY A 93 -14.73 -24.94 3.27
N LEU A 94 -13.93 -23.95 3.69
CA LEU A 94 -13.37 -22.91 2.84
C LEU A 94 -12.23 -23.43 1.97
N ASN A 95 -12.21 -23.03 0.70
CA ASN A 95 -11.01 -23.16 -0.13
C ASN A 95 -9.94 -22.14 0.27
N TRP A 96 -8.71 -22.28 -0.26
CA TRP A 96 -7.61 -21.39 0.12
C TRP A 96 -7.78 -19.94 -0.36
N ASP A 97 -8.51 -19.68 -1.44
CA ASP A 97 -8.82 -18.32 -1.86
C ASP A 97 -9.84 -17.67 -0.91
N GLU A 98 -10.86 -18.41 -0.48
CA GLU A 98 -11.82 -17.96 0.54
C GLU A 98 -11.13 -17.71 1.89
N LYS A 99 -10.13 -18.53 2.26
CA LYS A 99 -9.30 -18.31 3.45
C LYS A 99 -8.40 -17.09 3.35
N TYR A 100 -7.86 -16.80 2.17
CA TYR A 100 -7.15 -15.54 1.92
C TYR A 100 -8.07 -14.35 2.20
N ARG A 101 -9.30 -14.38 1.67
CA ARG A 101 -10.31 -13.34 1.91
C ARG A 101 -10.68 -13.22 3.39
N ALA A 102 -10.86 -14.35 4.08
CA ALA A 102 -11.13 -14.38 5.51
C ALA A 102 -9.99 -13.76 6.33
N TRP A 103 -8.73 -14.07 5.99
CA TRP A 103 -7.56 -13.48 6.64
C TRP A 103 -7.48 -11.97 6.44
N ILE A 104 -7.64 -11.48 5.20
CA ILE A 104 -7.69 -10.05 4.91
C ILE A 104 -8.83 -9.36 5.68
N ASN A 105 -10.03 -9.95 5.69
CA ASN A 105 -11.20 -9.40 6.39
C ASN A 105 -11.01 -9.37 7.92
N SER A 106 -10.19 -10.26 8.46
CA SER A 106 -9.89 -10.34 9.90
C SER A 106 -8.95 -9.25 10.41
N MET A 107 -8.31 -8.50 9.51
CA MET A 107 -7.32 -7.49 9.88
C MET A 107 -7.94 -6.39 10.73
N LYS A 108 -7.27 -6.09 11.85
CA LYS A 108 -7.71 -5.08 12.81
C LYS A 108 -7.28 -3.70 12.33
N LYS A 109 -8.21 -2.76 12.33
CA LYS A 109 -7.94 -1.35 12.08
C LYS A 109 -7.25 -0.74 13.30
N ILE A 110 -6.12 -0.08 13.10
CA ILE A 110 -5.31 0.55 14.16
C ILE A 110 -4.86 1.95 13.73
N LYS A 111 -4.43 2.78 14.68
CA LYS A 111 -3.76 4.04 14.36
C LYS A 111 -2.43 3.78 13.65
N ARG A 112 -2.04 4.66 12.72
CA ARG A 112 -0.73 4.57 12.07
C ARG A 112 0.41 4.76 13.10
N PRO A 113 1.41 3.86 13.15
CA PRO A 113 2.48 3.95 14.14
C PRO A 113 3.38 5.18 13.99
N ASP A 114 3.59 5.66 12.77
CA ASP A 114 4.47 6.78 12.44
C ASP A 114 3.72 8.10 12.18
N SER A 115 2.41 8.14 12.48
CA SER A 115 1.56 9.27 12.19
C SER A 115 0.49 9.45 13.27
N ASN A 116 0.38 10.65 13.82
CA ASN A 116 -0.67 11.01 14.80
C ASN A 116 -2.09 11.06 14.21
N TYR A 117 -2.26 10.68 12.94
CA TYR A 117 -3.55 10.66 12.27
C TYR A 117 -3.68 9.43 11.38
N GLY A 118 -4.94 9.09 11.11
CA GLY A 118 -5.34 8.08 10.14
C GLY A 118 -5.04 6.67 10.62
N GLU A 119 -5.57 5.72 9.89
CA GLU A 119 -5.62 4.34 10.32
C GLU A 119 -4.86 3.46 9.32
N THR A 120 -4.37 2.33 9.81
CA THR A 120 -3.80 1.24 9.03
C THR A 120 -4.32 -0.07 9.59
N PHE A 121 -3.71 -1.19 9.24
CA PHE A 121 -4.12 -2.51 9.69
C PHE A 121 -3.01 -3.29 10.38
N GLU A 122 -3.38 -4.27 11.19
CA GLU A 122 -2.47 -5.27 11.76
C GLU A 122 -2.40 -6.54 10.91
N VAL A 123 -1.20 -7.11 10.84
CA VAL A 123 -0.90 -8.41 10.23
C VAL A 123 -0.64 -9.42 11.33
N THR A 124 -1.51 -10.42 11.43
CA THR A 124 -1.34 -11.58 12.31
C THR A 124 -0.70 -12.73 11.54
N THR A 125 0.39 -13.28 12.08
CA THR A 125 1.07 -14.44 11.48
C THR A 125 0.38 -15.76 11.89
N PRO A 126 0.56 -16.86 11.13
CA PRO A 126 0.01 -18.17 11.50
C PRO A 126 0.80 -18.89 12.59
N TRP A 127 1.88 -18.29 13.10
CA TRP A 127 2.77 -18.92 14.08
C TRP A 127 2.86 -18.10 15.36
N GLY A 128 2.37 -18.68 16.46
CA GLY A 128 2.30 -18.00 17.76
C GLY A 128 1.38 -16.77 17.72
N ASP A 129 1.53 -15.90 18.71
CA ASP A 129 0.69 -14.71 18.88
C ASP A 129 1.30 -13.45 18.24
N LYS A 130 2.16 -13.61 17.23
CA LYS A 130 2.86 -12.46 16.62
C LYS A 130 1.90 -11.65 15.75
N VAL A 131 1.73 -10.40 16.15
CA VAL A 131 0.96 -9.36 15.45
C VAL A 131 1.87 -8.14 15.25
N LEU A 132 1.86 -7.58 14.04
CA LEU A 132 2.60 -6.36 13.71
C LEU A 132 1.66 -5.39 12.99
N ALA A 133 1.85 -4.08 13.17
CA ALA A 133 1.26 -3.11 12.25
C ALA A 133 1.72 -3.40 10.81
N SER A 134 0.89 -3.08 9.81
CA SER A 134 1.24 -3.21 8.38
C SER A 134 2.60 -2.55 8.12
N PRO A 135 3.46 -3.07 7.23
CA PRO A 135 4.70 -2.38 6.91
C PRO A 135 4.44 -1.11 6.09
N ARG A 136 5.45 -0.24 5.96
CA ARG A 136 5.42 0.81 4.94
C ARG A 136 5.56 0.21 3.55
N LEU A 137 4.61 0.48 2.66
CA LEU A 137 4.51 -0.09 1.32
C LEU A 137 4.07 0.96 0.29
N ASP A 138 4.53 0.81 -0.96
CA ASP A 138 3.90 1.48 -2.10
C ASP A 138 2.50 0.89 -2.39
N CYS A 139 1.72 1.54 -3.25
CA CYS A 139 0.36 1.19 -3.61
C CYS A 139 0.21 -0.24 -4.15
N ALA A 140 0.98 -0.64 -5.17
CA ALA A 140 0.94 -2.00 -5.70
C ALA A 140 1.53 -3.02 -4.72
N ASP A 141 2.54 -2.60 -3.96
CA ASP A 141 3.22 -3.43 -2.97
C ASP A 141 2.27 -3.96 -1.91
N VAL A 142 1.26 -3.19 -1.49
CA VAL A 142 0.23 -3.67 -0.55
C VAL A 142 -0.41 -4.96 -1.06
N TRP A 143 -0.86 -4.96 -2.31
CA TRP A 143 -1.60 -6.10 -2.85
C TRP A 143 -0.68 -7.30 -3.10
N ILE A 144 0.51 -7.04 -3.65
CA ILE A 144 1.53 -8.06 -3.90
C ILE A 144 1.95 -8.71 -2.57
N PHE A 145 2.34 -7.89 -1.58
CA PHE A 145 2.73 -8.32 -0.25
C PHE A 145 1.69 -9.23 0.38
N LEU A 146 0.42 -8.81 0.41
CA LEU A 146 -0.66 -9.59 1.02
C LEU A 146 -0.82 -10.95 0.33
N ARG A 147 -0.90 -10.98 -1.01
CA ARG A 147 -1.12 -12.22 -1.75
C ARG A 147 0.07 -13.17 -1.66
N SER A 148 1.29 -12.66 -1.86
CA SER A 148 2.51 -13.48 -1.83
C SER A 148 2.81 -14.00 -0.43
N THR A 149 2.55 -13.20 0.61
CA THR A 149 2.73 -13.60 2.02
C THR A 149 1.81 -14.77 2.36
N PHE A 150 0.52 -14.66 2.06
CA PHE A 150 -0.44 -15.73 2.29
C PHE A 150 -0.08 -17.00 1.51
N ALA A 151 0.28 -16.86 0.23
CA ALA A 151 0.68 -17.98 -0.60
C ALA A 151 1.91 -18.72 -0.05
N ALA A 152 2.91 -17.98 0.45
CA ALA A 152 4.11 -18.55 1.04
C ALA A 152 3.83 -19.26 2.37
N TRP A 153 3.04 -18.64 3.26
CA TRP A 153 2.65 -19.23 4.55
C TRP A 153 1.96 -20.58 4.39
N TYR A 154 1.07 -20.68 3.40
CA TYR A 154 0.25 -21.86 3.18
C TYR A 154 0.72 -22.72 2.00
N GLN A 155 1.96 -22.52 1.52
CA GLN A 155 2.58 -23.37 0.50
C GLN A 155 1.71 -23.56 -0.76
N LEU A 156 1.11 -22.45 -1.22
CA LEU A 156 0.25 -22.38 -2.40
C LEU A 156 1.08 -22.08 -3.66
N PRO A 157 0.64 -22.51 -4.85
CA PRO A 157 1.28 -22.11 -6.09
C PRO A 157 1.00 -20.63 -6.35
N PHE A 158 2.05 -19.86 -6.56
CA PHE A 158 1.96 -18.44 -6.87
C PHE A 158 3.10 -18.05 -7.78
N TYR A 159 2.82 -17.21 -8.78
CA TYR A 159 3.83 -16.47 -9.48
C TYR A 159 3.23 -15.26 -10.20
N LEU A 160 4.04 -14.22 -10.37
CA LEU A 160 3.79 -13.10 -11.27
C LEU A 160 4.69 -13.19 -12.50
N GLU A 161 4.17 -12.78 -13.64
CA GLU A 161 4.86 -12.65 -14.92
C GLU A 161 5.28 -11.20 -15.14
N GLY A 162 6.56 -11.00 -15.39
CA GLY A 162 7.14 -9.75 -15.89
C GLY A 162 7.81 -9.95 -17.25
N TRP A 163 8.31 -8.87 -17.82
CA TRP A 163 9.03 -8.90 -19.09
C TRP A 163 10.36 -8.19 -19.00
N ASP A 164 11.41 -8.93 -19.34
CA ASP A 164 12.75 -8.41 -19.50
C ASP A 164 12.83 -7.74 -20.88
N HIS A 165 12.83 -6.41 -20.91
CA HIS A 165 12.85 -5.65 -22.17
C HIS A 165 14.19 -5.77 -22.90
N GLN A 166 15.29 -5.98 -22.18
CA GLN A 166 16.63 -6.10 -22.76
C GLN A 166 16.79 -7.46 -23.44
N ALA A 167 16.48 -8.54 -22.73
CA ALA A 167 16.57 -9.90 -23.25
C ALA A 167 15.30 -10.35 -24.02
N ARG A 168 14.27 -9.50 -24.07
CA ARG A 168 12.98 -9.73 -24.76
C ARG A 168 12.35 -11.07 -24.40
N GLN A 169 12.24 -11.35 -23.11
CA GLN A 169 11.74 -12.63 -22.60
C GLN A 169 10.86 -12.49 -21.36
N ARG A 170 10.02 -13.50 -21.13
CA ARG A 170 9.22 -13.62 -19.91
C ARG A 170 10.09 -14.00 -18.72
N VAL A 171 9.83 -13.34 -17.61
CA VAL A 171 10.42 -13.65 -16.31
C VAL A 171 9.30 -13.95 -15.32
N TYR A 172 9.50 -14.98 -14.52
CA TYR A 172 8.53 -15.50 -13.56
C TYR A 172 9.11 -15.35 -12.16
N PHE A 173 8.37 -14.68 -11.28
CA PHE A 173 8.72 -14.50 -9.87
C PHE A 173 7.65 -15.21 -9.04
N GLY A 174 8.02 -16.24 -8.29
CA GLY A 174 7.04 -17.02 -7.54
C GLY A 174 7.64 -18.16 -6.73
N HIS A 175 6.83 -19.12 -6.32
CA HIS A 175 7.25 -20.25 -5.48
C HIS A 175 8.50 -20.99 -6.00
N MET A 176 8.69 -21.03 -7.32
CA MET A 176 9.84 -21.58 -8.03
C MET A 176 11.10 -20.69 -8.06
N GLY A 177 11.08 -19.56 -7.36
CA GLY A 177 12.12 -18.52 -7.40
C GLY A 177 11.90 -17.51 -8.52
N ILE A 178 13.01 -16.95 -8.99
CA ILE A 178 13.04 -15.97 -10.08
C ILE A 178 13.73 -16.58 -11.28
N ARG A 179 13.01 -16.70 -12.39
CA ARG A 179 13.50 -17.47 -13.54
C ARG A 179 12.83 -17.10 -14.84
N THR A 180 13.48 -17.47 -15.95
CA THR A 180 12.88 -17.53 -17.27
C THR A 180 12.41 -18.97 -17.54
N ALA A 181 11.92 -19.22 -18.76
CA ALA A 181 11.65 -20.59 -19.20
C ALA A 181 12.92 -21.45 -19.23
N SER A 182 14.08 -20.86 -19.55
CA SER A 182 15.36 -21.57 -19.74
C SER A 182 16.15 -21.80 -18.46
N GLY A 183 15.91 -21.04 -17.40
CA GLY A 183 16.64 -21.21 -16.14
C GLY A 183 16.55 -19.98 -15.24
N LYS A 184 17.47 -19.88 -14.29
CA LYS A 184 17.64 -18.71 -13.41
C LYS A 184 17.70 -17.43 -14.24
N TRP A 185 17.01 -16.38 -13.80
CA TRP A 185 17.07 -15.09 -14.48
C TRP A 185 18.21 -14.25 -13.89
N SER A 186 19.16 -13.85 -14.73
CA SER A 186 20.28 -13.00 -14.31
C SER A 186 21.05 -13.60 -13.11
N THR A 187 21.52 -12.73 -12.21
CA THR A 187 22.23 -13.05 -10.96
C THR A 187 21.31 -13.47 -9.81
N THR A 188 20.03 -13.78 -10.07
CA THR A 188 19.09 -14.04 -8.97
C THR A 188 19.51 -15.21 -8.09
N PRO A 189 19.12 -15.20 -6.79
CA PRO A 189 19.60 -16.20 -5.86
C PRO A 189 19.08 -17.61 -6.18
N LEU A 190 19.92 -18.61 -5.87
CA LEU A 190 19.46 -19.98 -5.67
C LEU A 190 18.81 -20.10 -4.29
N PHE A 191 17.56 -19.62 -4.16
CA PHE A 191 16.87 -19.45 -2.89
C PHE A 191 16.96 -20.68 -1.96
N ARG A 192 16.80 -21.89 -2.50
CA ARG A 192 16.82 -23.13 -1.72
C ARG A 192 18.17 -23.36 -1.04
N ASP A 193 19.24 -23.03 -1.75
CA ASP A 193 20.59 -23.39 -1.38
C ASP A 193 21.22 -22.29 -0.50
N TYR A 194 20.84 -21.02 -0.68
CA TYR A 194 21.39 -19.89 0.07
C TYR A 194 20.63 -19.50 1.33
N TYR A 195 19.30 -19.66 1.38
CA TYR A 195 18.50 -19.22 2.53
C TYR A 195 17.83 -20.36 3.26
N ARG A 196 17.59 -20.14 4.55
CA ARG A 196 17.03 -21.14 5.47
C ARG A 196 15.50 -21.12 5.45
N ASP A 197 14.91 -22.29 5.70
CA ASP A 197 13.48 -22.46 5.88
C ASP A 197 13.23 -23.07 7.26
N TYR A 198 12.62 -22.29 8.15
CA TYR A 198 12.30 -22.69 9.51
C TYR A 198 10.82 -23.07 9.68
N SER A 199 10.07 -23.26 8.59
CA SER A 199 8.62 -23.51 8.63
C SER A 199 8.21 -24.82 9.31
N SER A 200 9.18 -25.68 9.67
CA SER A 200 8.95 -26.90 10.46
C SER A 200 8.97 -26.66 11.97
N MET A 201 9.32 -25.46 12.45
CA MET A 201 9.28 -25.14 13.88
C MET A 201 7.84 -25.18 14.40
N SER A 202 7.64 -25.85 15.53
CA SER A 202 6.37 -25.85 16.25
C SER A 202 6.22 -24.58 17.10
N ALA A 203 5.00 -24.35 17.62
CA ALA A 203 4.78 -23.27 18.59
C ALA A 203 5.66 -23.45 19.85
N ALA A 204 5.91 -24.68 20.28
CA ALA A 204 6.80 -24.98 21.39
C ALA A 204 8.26 -24.63 21.07
N ASP A 205 8.72 -24.91 19.85
CA ASP A 205 10.08 -24.52 19.41
C ASP A 205 10.25 -23.01 19.41
N LEU A 206 9.26 -22.27 18.92
CA LEU A 206 9.28 -20.81 18.90
C LEU A 206 9.24 -20.20 20.31
N ALA A 207 8.48 -20.81 21.22
CA ALA A 207 8.46 -20.39 22.63
C ALA A 207 9.81 -20.64 23.32
N ALA A 208 10.48 -21.75 23.01
CA ALA A 208 11.75 -22.12 23.64
C ALA A 208 12.98 -21.42 23.05
N GLN A 209 13.03 -21.26 21.73
CA GLN A 209 14.23 -20.78 20.99
C GLN A 209 14.07 -19.33 20.51
N GLY A 210 12.85 -18.78 20.58
CA GLY A 210 12.52 -17.50 19.99
C GLY A 210 12.36 -17.57 18.48
N TRP A 211 12.02 -16.41 17.89
CA TRP A 211 11.84 -16.28 16.46
C TRP A 211 13.19 -16.28 15.72
N PRO A 212 13.44 -17.18 14.76
CA PRO A 212 14.72 -17.24 14.04
C PRO A 212 14.92 -15.97 13.20
N LYS A 213 16.14 -15.43 13.20
CA LYS A 213 16.51 -14.18 12.51
C LYS A 213 17.48 -14.44 11.36
N ASP A 214 17.25 -13.77 10.25
CA ASP A 214 18.16 -13.72 9.10
C ASP A 214 18.80 -12.33 8.99
N SER A 215 20.05 -12.19 9.44
CA SER A 215 20.76 -10.89 9.43
C SER A 215 20.93 -10.31 8.03
N ARG A 216 21.09 -11.16 7.00
CA ARG A 216 21.22 -10.74 5.62
C ARG A 216 19.91 -10.13 5.15
N LEU A 217 18.77 -10.80 5.36
CA LEU A 217 17.45 -10.26 5.00
C LEU A 217 17.17 -8.95 5.75
N ARG A 218 17.42 -8.92 7.07
CA ARG A 218 17.14 -7.76 7.94
C ARG A 218 17.88 -6.49 7.51
N SER A 219 19.08 -6.62 6.96
CA SER A 219 19.91 -5.49 6.50
C SER A 219 19.40 -4.80 5.22
N ARG A 220 18.33 -5.31 4.60
CA ARG A 220 17.90 -4.90 3.25
C ARG A 220 16.57 -4.16 3.27
N GLY A 221 16.45 -3.18 2.38
CA GLY A 221 15.17 -2.59 1.98
C GLY A 221 14.82 -2.85 0.53
N THR A 222 13.71 -2.29 0.09
CA THR A 222 13.12 -2.39 -1.25
C THR A 222 13.39 -1.12 -2.05
N VAL A 223 12.97 0.02 -1.51
CA VAL A 223 13.13 1.36 -2.09
C VAL A 223 13.42 2.38 -0.99
N SER A 224 13.77 3.62 -1.35
CA SER A 224 13.86 4.71 -0.36
C SER A 224 12.49 5.00 0.27
N GLY A 225 12.42 5.24 1.58
CA GLY A 225 11.15 5.48 2.29
C GLY A 225 10.49 4.23 2.87
N ASP A 226 11.13 3.06 2.76
CA ASP A 226 10.61 1.77 3.24
C ASP A 226 11.04 1.43 4.69
N GLU A 227 11.43 2.44 5.46
CA GLU A 227 11.86 2.26 6.85
C GLU A 227 10.73 1.68 7.71
N GLN A 228 11.06 0.85 8.69
CA GLN A 228 10.08 0.13 9.52
C GLN A 228 10.30 0.52 10.99
N PRO A 229 9.98 1.77 11.39
CA PRO A 229 10.28 2.28 12.73
C PRO A 229 9.64 1.45 13.85
N ILE A 230 8.54 0.74 13.55
CA ILE A 230 7.89 -0.21 14.46
C ILE A 230 8.78 -1.38 14.89
N LEU A 231 9.88 -1.64 14.18
CA LEU A 231 10.86 -2.69 14.49
C LEU A 231 12.17 -2.14 15.05
N GLY A 232 12.25 -0.83 15.27
CA GLY A 232 13.45 -0.12 15.75
C GLY A 232 14.12 0.71 14.67
N GLU A 233 15.09 1.52 15.11
CA GLU A 233 15.86 2.42 14.26
C GLU A 233 16.64 1.65 13.18
N GLY A 234 16.64 2.17 11.95
CA GLY A 234 17.34 1.58 10.82
C GLY A 234 16.72 0.31 10.24
N ALA A 235 15.64 -0.22 10.84
CA ALA A 235 14.91 -1.34 10.28
C ALA A 235 14.27 -0.95 8.94
N ARG A 236 14.30 -1.87 7.97
CA ARG A 236 13.73 -1.70 6.63
C ARG A 236 12.83 -2.87 6.27
N MET A 237 12.25 -2.88 5.07
CA MET A 237 11.28 -3.91 4.67
C MET A 237 11.79 -5.36 4.84
N GLY A 238 13.09 -5.61 4.65
CA GLY A 238 13.68 -6.93 4.90
C GLY A 238 13.59 -7.36 6.37
N ALA A 239 13.76 -6.45 7.32
CA ALA A 239 13.56 -6.76 8.75
C ALA A 239 12.10 -7.13 9.04
N TYR A 240 11.14 -6.46 8.39
CA TYR A 240 9.73 -6.80 8.52
C TYR A 240 9.42 -8.19 7.95
N LEU A 241 9.93 -8.51 6.76
CA LEU A 241 9.77 -9.84 6.16
C LEU A 241 10.43 -10.94 7.02
N ASP A 242 11.56 -10.63 7.65
CA ASP A 242 12.19 -11.52 8.61
C ASP A 242 11.30 -11.78 9.83
N GLU A 243 10.54 -10.80 10.33
CA GLU A 243 9.64 -10.98 11.47
C GLU A 243 8.38 -11.79 11.19
N ILE A 244 7.93 -11.89 9.93
CA ILE A 244 6.65 -12.55 9.60
C ILE A 244 6.81 -13.86 8.83
N HIS A 245 8.02 -14.18 8.34
CA HIS A 245 8.30 -15.44 7.65
C HIS A 245 9.28 -16.33 8.42
N LEU A 246 8.87 -17.55 8.74
CA LEU A 246 9.78 -18.63 9.12
C LEU A 246 10.56 -19.16 7.91
N ASN A 247 9.93 -19.23 6.73
CA ASN A 247 10.64 -19.48 5.49
C ASN A 247 11.38 -18.22 5.02
N LYS A 248 12.67 -18.07 5.35
CA LYS A 248 13.46 -16.89 4.98
C LYS A 248 13.66 -16.79 3.46
N ARG A 249 13.62 -17.91 2.75
CA ARG A 249 13.61 -17.93 1.27
C ARG A 249 12.43 -17.15 0.70
N ALA A 250 11.25 -17.30 1.31
CA ALA A 250 10.06 -16.55 0.91
C ALA A 250 10.20 -15.06 1.24
N GLY A 251 10.75 -14.71 2.41
CA GLY A 251 11.05 -13.32 2.77
C GLY A 251 11.97 -12.64 1.75
N HIS A 252 13.06 -13.31 1.34
CA HIS A 252 13.93 -12.82 0.27
C HIS A 252 13.16 -12.65 -1.05
N LEU A 253 12.39 -13.65 -1.49
CA LEU A 253 11.67 -13.55 -2.76
C LEU A 253 10.61 -12.44 -2.76
N ILE A 254 9.88 -12.26 -1.66
CA ILE A 254 8.86 -11.20 -1.54
C ILE A 254 9.52 -9.83 -1.64
N ARG A 255 10.69 -9.63 -1.00
CA ARG A 255 11.47 -8.40 -1.20
C ARG A 255 11.77 -8.15 -2.68
N TRP A 256 12.16 -9.17 -3.44
CA TRP A 256 12.38 -9.05 -4.89
C TRP A 256 11.09 -8.71 -5.65
N LEU A 257 9.95 -9.30 -5.28
CA LEU A 257 8.65 -8.94 -5.88
C LEU A 257 8.35 -7.44 -5.71
N LEU A 258 8.55 -6.89 -4.50
CA LEU A 258 8.32 -5.47 -4.20
C LEU A 258 9.31 -4.50 -4.88
N ILE A 259 10.43 -5.00 -5.40
CA ILE A 259 11.41 -4.17 -6.13
C ILE A 259 11.07 -4.08 -7.62
N TYR A 260 10.57 -5.18 -8.22
CA TYR A 260 10.44 -5.32 -9.68
C TYR A 260 9.01 -5.30 -10.21
N PHE A 261 8.01 -5.40 -9.33
CA PHE A 261 6.61 -5.38 -9.73
C PHE A 261 5.91 -4.16 -9.15
N GLY A 262 5.20 -3.45 -10.01
CA GLY A 262 4.34 -2.33 -9.63
C GLY A 262 2.98 -2.41 -10.31
N THR A 263 2.23 -1.31 -10.25
CA THR A 263 0.87 -1.21 -10.83
C THR A 263 0.85 -1.61 -12.32
N SER A 264 1.87 -1.23 -13.09
CA SER A 264 1.97 -1.59 -14.52
C SER A 264 2.00 -3.10 -14.76
N ASN A 265 2.58 -3.89 -13.86
CA ASN A 265 2.59 -5.35 -13.99
C ASN A 265 1.24 -5.98 -13.61
N LEU A 266 0.37 -5.27 -12.90
CA LEU A 266 -0.89 -5.78 -12.37
C LEU A 266 -2.11 -5.44 -13.24
N ILE A 267 -1.99 -4.55 -14.21
CA ILE A 267 -3.14 -4.12 -15.04
C ILE A 267 -3.54 -5.14 -16.11
N GLY A 268 -2.59 -5.93 -16.61
CA GLY A 268 -2.80 -6.85 -17.73
C GLY A 268 -3.21 -8.26 -17.29
N GLY A 269 -3.87 -8.97 -18.20
CA GLY A 269 -4.34 -10.35 -18.04
C GLY A 269 -3.28 -11.42 -17.77
N ARG A 270 -2.01 -11.08 -17.53
CA ARG A 270 -0.99 -12.07 -17.13
C ARG A 270 -1.03 -12.40 -15.65
N ASN A 271 -1.31 -11.38 -14.83
CA ASN A 271 -1.22 -11.45 -13.38
C ASN A 271 -2.58 -11.30 -12.71
N THR A 272 -3.49 -10.56 -13.35
CA THR A 272 -4.83 -10.30 -12.82
C THR A 272 -5.87 -10.52 -13.91
N TYR A 273 -7.14 -10.34 -13.58
CA TYR A 273 -8.25 -10.30 -14.52
C TYR A 273 -9.33 -9.33 -14.05
N ASN A 274 -10.11 -8.81 -14.99
CA ASN A 274 -11.22 -7.90 -14.71
C ASN A 274 -12.44 -8.65 -14.15
N LEU A 275 -13.17 -7.98 -13.27
CA LEU A 275 -14.38 -8.50 -12.64
C LEU A 275 -15.58 -7.59 -12.89
N GLU A 276 -16.76 -8.20 -12.94
CA GLU A 276 -18.03 -7.50 -12.81
C GLU A 276 -18.18 -6.83 -11.44
N PRO A 277 -18.80 -5.64 -11.34
CA PRO A 277 -18.92 -4.87 -10.09
C PRO A 277 -19.56 -5.65 -8.93
N LYS A 278 -20.60 -6.45 -9.20
CA LYS A 278 -21.30 -7.26 -8.20
C LYS A 278 -20.43 -8.39 -7.61
N ALA A 279 -19.30 -8.71 -8.23
CA ALA A 279 -18.41 -9.78 -7.84
C ALA A 279 -17.21 -9.30 -7.01
N VAL A 280 -17.15 -8.00 -6.71
CA VAL A 280 -16.18 -7.43 -5.78
C VAL A 280 -16.17 -8.21 -4.47
N SER A 281 -14.97 -8.44 -3.97
CA SER A 281 -14.71 -9.17 -2.75
C SER A 281 -13.53 -8.57 -2.01
N VAL A 282 -13.48 -8.84 -0.70
CA VAL A 282 -12.25 -8.67 0.08
C VAL A 282 -11.08 -9.37 -0.64
N GLY A 283 -9.92 -8.71 -0.66
CA GLY A 283 -8.71 -9.20 -1.32
C GLY A 283 -8.59 -8.84 -2.81
N ASP A 284 -9.63 -8.24 -3.41
CA ASP A 284 -9.54 -7.60 -4.74
C ASP A 284 -8.83 -6.26 -4.68
N ALA A 285 -8.51 -5.70 -5.84
CA ALA A 285 -8.00 -4.35 -5.94
C ALA A 285 -8.75 -3.49 -6.96
N MET A 286 -8.98 -2.24 -6.60
CA MET A 286 -9.30 -1.17 -7.55
C MET A 286 -7.99 -0.57 -8.04
N ILE A 287 -7.75 -0.61 -9.36
CA ILE A 287 -6.56 -0.02 -9.97
C ILE A 287 -6.94 1.24 -10.73
N TYR A 288 -6.39 2.37 -10.31
CA TYR A 288 -6.41 3.56 -11.13
C TYR A 288 -5.29 3.51 -12.15
N ARG A 289 -5.61 3.89 -13.38
CA ARG A 289 -4.63 4.08 -14.43
C ARG A 289 -4.75 5.50 -14.96
N ARG A 290 -3.72 6.33 -14.78
CA ARG A 290 -3.76 7.72 -15.26
C ARG A 290 -3.34 7.85 -16.71
N ALA A 291 -2.41 7.01 -17.15
CA ALA A 291 -1.92 6.96 -18.53
C ALA A 291 -1.37 5.57 -18.86
N SER A 292 -1.26 5.25 -20.15
CA SER A 292 -0.68 3.98 -20.60
C SER A 292 0.79 3.76 -20.19
N ASP A 293 1.52 4.84 -19.89
CA ASP A 293 2.97 4.88 -19.64
C ASP A 293 3.49 4.23 -18.35
N GLY A 294 2.68 4.15 -17.30
CA GLY A 294 3.17 3.64 -16.02
C GLY A 294 2.43 4.21 -14.81
N SER A 295 1.83 5.39 -14.96
CA SER A 295 1.16 6.07 -13.85
C SER A 295 -0.15 5.40 -13.42
N GLY A 296 -0.31 5.19 -12.12
CA GLY A 296 -1.49 4.55 -11.56
C GLY A 296 -1.45 4.43 -10.04
N HIS A 297 -2.51 3.86 -9.48
CA HIS A 297 -2.64 3.64 -8.05
C HIS A 297 -3.42 2.36 -7.77
N THR A 298 -2.86 1.45 -6.95
CA THR A 298 -3.52 0.19 -6.58
C THR A 298 -4.07 0.31 -5.16
N MET A 299 -5.35 -0.02 -4.98
CA MET A 299 -6.06 0.04 -3.70
C MET A 299 -6.77 -1.27 -3.40
N VAL A 300 -6.49 -1.89 -2.26
CA VAL A 300 -6.94 -3.25 -1.92
C VAL A 300 -8.22 -3.19 -1.10
N VAL A 301 -9.23 -4.00 -1.44
CA VAL A 301 -10.45 -4.15 -0.64
C VAL A 301 -10.13 -4.94 0.62
N LEU A 302 -10.21 -4.31 1.79
CA LEU A 302 -10.05 -5.01 3.08
C LEU A 302 -11.37 -5.46 3.68
N ARG A 303 -12.43 -4.67 3.49
CA ARG A 303 -13.76 -5.00 3.99
C ARG A 303 -14.83 -4.72 2.97
N GLN A 304 -15.89 -5.50 3.08
CA GLN A 304 -17.14 -5.22 2.41
C GLN A 304 -18.31 -5.73 3.23
N GLY A 305 -19.49 -5.25 2.89
CA GLY A 305 -20.73 -5.79 3.43
C GLY A 305 -21.93 -5.17 2.75
N LYS A 306 -23.10 -5.42 3.34
CA LYS A 306 -24.33 -4.73 2.95
C LYS A 306 -24.77 -3.82 4.10
N ASN A 307 -25.27 -2.64 3.77
CA ASN A 307 -25.94 -1.77 4.74
C ASN A 307 -27.39 -2.23 4.97
N ALA A 308 -28.12 -1.56 5.85
CA ALA A 308 -29.52 -1.88 6.17
C ALA A 308 -30.45 -1.85 4.93
N ALA A 309 -30.12 -1.06 3.92
CA ALA A 309 -30.83 -0.99 2.64
C ALA A 309 -30.41 -2.08 1.62
N GLY A 310 -29.56 -3.03 2.03
CA GLY A 310 -29.04 -4.09 1.17
C GLY A 310 -28.01 -3.63 0.13
N LYS A 311 -27.60 -2.37 0.17
CA LYS A 311 -26.58 -1.80 -0.73
C LYS A 311 -25.18 -2.18 -0.27
N LEU A 312 -24.28 -2.39 -1.22
CA LEU A 312 -22.90 -2.74 -0.96
C LEU A 312 -22.17 -1.57 -0.29
N TRP A 313 -21.30 -1.85 0.67
CA TRP A 313 -20.25 -0.92 1.09
C TRP A 313 -18.91 -1.63 1.01
N VAL A 314 -17.85 -0.87 0.79
CA VAL A 314 -16.47 -1.35 0.73
C VAL A 314 -15.57 -0.41 1.50
N GLU A 315 -14.53 -0.95 2.13
CA GLU A 315 -13.40 -0.17 2.64
C GLU A 315 -12.12 -0.71 2.00
N ILE A 316 -11.29 0.22 1.52
CA ILE A 316 -10.01 -0.09 0.88
C ILE A 316 -8.82 0.33 1.74
N VAL A 317 -7.66 -0.22 1.41
CA VAL A 317 -6.37 0.34 1.82
C VAL A 317 -5.53 0.77 0.63
N SER A 318 -4.80 1.86 0.83
CA SER A 318 -3.93 2.45 -0.18
C SER A 318 -2.51 2.64 0.35
N GLY A 319 -1.50 2.15 -0.37
CA GLY A 319 -0.09 2.54 -0.16
C GLY A 319 0.20 3.92 -0.76
N ASN A 320 1.47 4.30 -0.94
CA ASN A 320 1.84 5.52 -1.67
C ASN A 320 3.32 5.50 -2.09
N VAL A 321 3.69 6.36 -3.05
CA VAL A 321 5.10 6.72 -3.31
C VAL A 321 5.39 8.10 -2.70
N PRO A 322 6.44 8.26 -1.87
CA PRO A 322 7.23 7.19 -1.24
C PRO A 322 6.41 6.31 -0.29
N PRO A 323 6.89 5.08 0.04
CA PRO A 323 6.16 4.10 0.86
C PRO A 323 5.70 4.67 2.20
N ARG A 324 4.52 4.21 2.65
CA ARG A 324 3.93 4.56 3.94
C ARG A 324 3.15 3.39 4.50
N HIS A 325 2.84 3.42 5.80
CA HIS A 325 1.82 2.51 6.33
C HIS A 325 0.52 2.73 5.51
N PRO A 326 -0.03 1.69 4.86
CA PRO A 326 -1.21 1.81 4.03
C PRO A 326 -2.35 2.48 4.79
N ALA A 327 -3.01 3.47 4.18
CA ALA A 327 -4.14 4.15 4.82
C ALA A 327 -5.35 3.26 4.67
N TRP A 328 -6.01 2.99 5.77
CA TRP A 328 -7.38 2.52 5.77
C TRP A 328 -8.30 3.67 5.37
N GLU A 329 -8.99 3.53 4.25
CA GLU A 329 -9.88 4.57 3.74
C GLU A 329 -11.33 4.27 4.14
N SER A 330 -12.08 5.34 4.45
CA SER A 330 -13.48 5.23 4.86
C SER A 330 -14.37 4.69 3.73
N GLN A 331 -15.60 4.32 4.05
CA GLN A 331 -16.58 3.91 3.03
C GLN A 331 -16.86 5.04 2.02
N ALA A 332 -16.88 6.30 2.46
CA ALA A 332 -17.05 7.47 1.61
C ALA A 332 -15.91 7.59 0.59
N ALA A 333 -14.67 7.58 1.08
CA ALA A 333 -13.47 7.66 0.26
C ALA A 333 -13.40 6.47 -0.71
N SER A 334 -13.73 5.26 -0.22
CA SER A 334 -13.77 4.05 -1.03
C SER A 334 -14.83 4.14 -2.12
N LYS A 335 -16.06 4.57 -1.82
CA LYS A 335 -17.12 4.76 -2.83
C LYS A 335 -16.67 5.68 -3.94
N ARG A 336 -16.10 6.83 -3.60
CA ARG A 336 -15.50 7.77 -4.56
C ARG A 336 -14.47 7.07 -5.45
N ARG A 337 -13.67 6.15 -4.91
CA ARG A 337 -12.71 5.40 -5.73
C ARG A 337 -13.36 4.50 -6.77
N PHE A 338 -14.42 3.81 -6.38
CA PHE A 338 -15.11 2.86 -7.24
C PHE A 338 -15.98 3.51 -8.33
N THR A 339 -16.41 4.76 -8.12
CA THR A 339 -17.26 5.49 -9.07
C THR A 339 -16.51 6.49 -9.94
N ASN A 340 -15.18 6.60 -9.78
CA ASN A 340 -14.34 7.48 -10.59
C ASN A 340 -13.91 6.79 -11.89
N ASN A 341 -13.84 7.57 -12.97
CA ASN A 341 -13.42 7.07 -14.28
C ASN A 341 -11.95 6.63 -14.34
N GLU A 342 -11.04 7.12 -13.48
CA GLU A 342 -9.67 6.60 -13.40
C GLU A 342 -9.62 5.09 -13.09
N GLY A 343 -10.68 4.56 -12.46
CA GLY A 343 -10.92 3.14 -12.23
C GLY A 343 -11.41 2.39 -13.48
N GLY A 344 -10.99 2.80 -14.68
CA GLY A 344 -11.33 2.12 -15.94
C GLY A 344 -12.70 2.50 -16.51
N GLY A 345 -13.14 3.74 -16.34
CA GLY A 345 -14.37 4.28 -16.92
C GLY A 345 -14.28 4.63 -18.41
N PRO A 346 -15.35 5.15 -19.01
CA PRO A 346 -15.45 5.35 -20.46
C PRO A 346 -14.94 6.72 -20.91
N THR A 347 -14.46 7.57 -19.99
CA THR A 347 -13.98 8.91 -20.32
C THR A 347 -12.50 8.91 -20.70
N LYS A 348 -12.07 10.00 -21.35
CA LYS A 348 -10.67 10.22 -21.68
C LYS A 348 -9.89 10.84 -20.51
N ASN A 349 -8.61 10.50 -20.39
CA ASN A 349 -7.64 11.22 -19.58
C ASN A 349 -7.13 12.48 -20.32
N SER A 350 -6.22 13.23 -19.68
CA SER A 350 -5.59 14.43 -20.28
C SER A 350 -4.85 14.13 -21.59
N LYS A 351 -4.30 12.92 -21.73
CA LYS A 351 -3.61 12.44 -22.93
C LYS A 351 -4.54 11.95 -24.05
N GLY A 352 -5.86 12.05 -23.86
CA GLY A 352 -6.86 11.61 -24.83
C GLY A 352 -7.11 10.10 -24.88
N GLU A 353 -6.54 9.33 -23.95
CA GLU A 353 -6.71 7.87 -23.83
C GLU A 353 -7.95 7.55 -23.00
N ILE A 354 -8.72 6.54 -23.39
CA ILE A 354 -9.91 6.10 -22.64
C ILE A 354 -9.47 5.21 -21.47
N TYR A 355 -9.94 5.50 -20.26
CA TYR A 355 -9.52 4.77 -19.05
C TYR A 355 -9.76 3.26 -19.11
N SER A 356 -10.89 2.82 -19.68
CA SER A 356 -11.19 1.40 -19.88
C SER A 356 -10.21 0.69 -20.83
N HIS A 357 -9.50 1.42 -21.69
CA HIS A 357 -8.55 0.86 -22.66
C HIS A 357 -7.13 0.69 -22.10
N ILE A 358 -6.82 1.33 -20.97
CA ILE A 358 -5.46 1.37 -20.42
C ILE A 358 -5.28 0.49 -19.17
N GLY A 359 -6.27 -0.35 -18.86
CA GLY A 359 -6.16 -1.45 -17.89
C GLY A 359 -6.57 -1.12 -16.46
N GLY A 360 -7.20 0.04 -16.22
CA GLY A 360 -7.76 0.40 -14.92
C GLY A 360 -8.99 -0.43 -14.51
N GLY A 361 -9.30 -0.39 -13.21
CA GLY A 361 -10.55 -0.81 -12.57
C GLY A 361 -10.44 -1.99 -11.62
N LEU A 362 -11.57 -2.65 -11.36
CA LEU A 362 -11.65 -3.77 -10.43
C LEU A 362 -10.94 -5.01 -10.99
N LYS A 363 -9.96 -5.50 -10.23
CA LYS A 363 -9.11 -6.63 -10.58
C LYS A 363 -9.02 -7.64 -9.45
N ARG A 364 -8.86 -8.91 -9.82
CA ARG A 364 -8.48 -10.00 -8.92
C ARG A 364 -7.22 -10.69 -9.42
N PHE A 365 -6.38 -11.16 -8.50
CA PHE A 365 -5.21 -11.96 -8.86
C PHE A 365 -5.63 -13.25 -9.57
N ARG A 366 -4.88 -13.62 -10.60
CA ARG A 366 -4.93 -14.97 -11.12
C ARG A 366 -4.35 -15.96 -10.10
N VAL A 367 -4.79 -17.20 -10.21
CA VAL A 367 -4.27 -18.35 -9.48
C VAL A 367 -3.44 -19.21 -10.41
N ALA A 368 -2.27 -19.64 -9.92
CA ALA A 368 -1.45 -20.60 -10.63
C ALA A 368 -2.06 -22.00 -10.49
N LYS A 369 -2.34 -22.64 -11.62
CA LYS A 369 -2.82 -24.03 -11.69
C LYS A 369 -1.89 -24.87 -12.55
N LEU A 370 -1.76 -26.14 -12.21
CA LEU A 370 -0.99 -27.08 -12.99
C LEU A 370 -1.85 -27.65 -14.13
N SER A 371 -1.41 -27.51 -15.37
CA SER A 371 -2.05 -28.12 -16.53
C SER A 371 -1.01 -28.49 -17.58
N GLY A 372 -1.12 -29.68 -18.17
CA GLY A 372 -0.15 -30.19 -19.14
C GLY A 372 1.30 -30.24 -18.63
N GLY A 373 1.50 -30.46 -17.32
CA GLY A 373 2.83 -30.45 -16.70
C GLY A 373 3.45 -29.07 -16.52
N ARG A 374 2.69 -27.99 -16.73
CA ARG A 374 3.17 -26.61 -16.60
C ARG A 374 2.25 -25.79 -15.70
N TRP A 375 2.85 -24.84 -14.99
CA TRP A 375 2.12 -23.83 -14.23
C TRP A 375 1.48 -22.82 -15.18
N MET A 376 0.26 -22.43 -14.89
CA MET A 376 -0.53 -21.52 -15.71
C MET A 376 -1.34 -20.60 -14.81
N ASN A 377 -1.20 -19.28 -14.99
CA ASN A 377 -2.04 -18.30 -14.33
C ASN A 377 -3.42 -18.28 -15.00
N THR A 378 -4.45 -18.49 -14.19
CA THR A 378 -5.85 -18.53 -14.62
C THR A 378 -6.77 -18.02 -13.52
N PHE A 379 -8.08 -18.12 -13.66
CA PHE A 379 -9.06 -17.72 -12.63
C PHE A 379 -9.56 -18.91 -11.80
N MET A 380 -10.15 -18.62 -10.65
CA MET A 380 -10.87 -19.59 -9.84
C MET A 380 -12.13 -20.04 -10.59
N LYS A 381 -12.52 -21.31 -10.50
CA LYS A 381 -13.71 -21.82 -11.20
C LYS A 381 -14.98 -21.02 -10.86
N ALA A 382 -15.12 -20.61 -9.61
CA ALA A 382 -16.25 -19.81 -9.12
C ALA A 382 -16.31 -18.40 -9.71
N ASP A 383 -15.20 -17.88 -10.25
CA ASP A 383 -15.12 -16.53 -10.78
C ASP A 383 -15.34 -16.46 -12.30
N LYS A 384 -15.50 -17.61 -12.95
CA LYS A 384 -15.63 -17.72 -14.42
C LYS A 384 -16.78 -16.88 -14.96
N ASP A 385 -17.92 -16.87 -14.28
CA ASP A 385 -19.13 -16.19 -14.74
C ASP A 385 -19.12 -14.68 -14.45
N ASN A 386 -18.16 -14.21 -13.65
CA ASN A 386 -18.02 -12.78 -13.31
C ASN A 386 -16.77 -12.15 -13.94
N TRP A 387 -16.03 -12.91 -14.76
CA TRP A 387 -14.82 -12.44 -15.44
C TRP A 387 -15.20 -11.60 -16.65
N ILE A 388 -14.60 -10.42 -16.76
CA ILE A 388 -14.70 -9.55 -17.93
C ILE A 388 -13.42 -9.68 -18.76
N ASN A 389 -13.55 -9.79 -20.08
CA ASN A 389 -12.41 -9.87 -20.97
C ASN A 389 -11.62 -8.53 -20.99
N ASP A 390 -10.29 -8.55 -21.06
CA ASP A 390 -9.42 -7.35 -21.09
C ASP A 390 -9.67 -6.47 -22.33
N THR A 391 -10.30 -7.02 -23.37
CA THR A 391 -10.70 -6.29 -24.59
C THR A 391 -12.18 -5.91 -24.62
N ASP A 392 -12.97 -6.28 -23.60
CA ASP A 392 -14.36 -5.86 -23.45
C ASP A 392 -14.41 -4.47 -22.78
N TYR A 393 -13.99 -3.46 -23.53
CA TYR A 393 -13.88 -2.08 -23.05
C TYR A 393 -15.23 -1.45 -22.68
N GLU A 394 -16.33 -1.96 -23.25
CA GLU A 394 -17.68 -1.52 -22.92
C GLU A 394 -18.08 -2.00 -21.52
N ALA A 395 -17.95 -3.31 -21.23
CA ALA A 395 -18.23 -3.83 -19.91
C ALA A 395 -17.29 -3.24 -18.84
N ILE A 396 -16.01 -3.10 -19.16
CA ILE A 396 -15.01 -2.45 -18.29
C ILE A 396 -15.41 -0.99 -18.02
N GLY A 397 -15.78 -0.24 -19.07
CA GLY A 397 -16.17 1.17 -19.00
C GLY A 397 -17.48 1.44 -18.27
N ALA A 398 -18.41 0.49 -18.24
CA ALA A 398 -19.69 0.64 -17.55
C ALA A 398 -19.60 0.51 -16.02
N ARG A 399 -18.47 0.03 -15.48
CA ARG A 399 -18.34 -0.29 -14.05
C ARG A 399 -18.54 0.90 -13.11
N PRO A 400 -17.98 2.11 -13.34
CA PRO A 400 -18.19 3.23 -12.42
C PRO A 400 -19.67 3.58 -12.23
N ALA A 401 -20.46 3.55 -13.31
CA ALA A 401 -21.91 3.77 -13.25
C ALA A 401 -22.62 2.65 -12.47
N THR A 402 -22.25 1.40 -12.71
CA THR A 402 -22.81 0.26 -11.94
C THR A 402 -22.46 0.38 -10.45
N PHE A 403 -21.23 0.79 -10.10
CA PHE A 403 -20.83 1.04 -8.72
C PHE A 403 -21.64 2.15 -8.07
N GLN A 404 -21.97 3.21 -8.83
CA GLN A 404 -22.82 4.28 -8.34
C GLN A 404 -24.20 3.77 -7.90
N GLU A 405 -24.74 2.74 -8.58
CA GLU A 405 -26.04 2.14 -8.26
C GLU A 405 -25.99 1.14 -7.10
N ILE A 406 -24.94 0.31 -7.03
CA ILE A 406 -24.88 -0.79 -6.06
C ILE A 406 -24.26 -0.37 -4.72
N LEU A 407 -23.40 0.66 -4.71
CA LEU A 407 -22.78 1.16 -3.48
C LEU A 407 -23.77 2.04 -2.71
N GLY A 408 -23.86 1.80 -1.40
CA GLY A 408 -24.75 2.53 -0.49
C GLY A 408 -24.51 4.03 -0.54
N GLU A 409 -25.56 4.81 -0.29
CA GLU A 409 -25.40 6.23 -0.04
C GLU A 409 -24.63 6.43 1.27
N VAL A 410 -23.75 7.42 1.25
CA VAL A 410 -23.00 7.89 2.39
C VAL A 410 -23.55 9.28 2.70
N SER A 411 -23.73 9.62 3.97
CA SER A 411 -24.32 10.93 4.30
C SER A 411 -23.47 12.07 3.72
N PRO A 412 -24.07 13.23 3.38
CA PRO A 412 -23.32 14.40 2.98
C PRO A 412 -22.23 14.78 3.98
N GLU A 413 -22.48 14.62 5.27
CA GLU A 413 -21.55 14.91 6.37
C GLU A 413 -20.35 13.96 6.35
N GLU A 414 -20.57 12.65 6.26
CA GLU A 414 -19.49 11.65 6.16
C GLU A 414 -18.68 11.85 4.87
N THR A 415 -19.33 12.25 3.77
CA THR A 415 -18.64 12.56 2.50
C THR A 415 -17.77 13.80 2.67
N ARG A 416 -18.28 14.86 3.29
CA ARG A 416 -17.52 16.07 3.61
C ARG A 416 -16.30 15.73 4.46
N ASP A 417 -16.50 15.00 5.54
CA ASP A 417 -15.44 14.67 6.49
C ASP A 417 -14.37 13.78 5.83
N ALA A 418 -14.76 12.85 4.96
CA ALA A 418 -13.81 12.07 4.16
C ALA A 418 -13.01 12.93 3.17
N LEU A 419 -13.62 13.91 2.51
CA LEU A 419 -12.91 14.84 1.62
C LEU A 419 -11.92 15.71 2.41
N LEU A 420 -12.29 16.17 3.61
CA LEU A 420 -11.41 16.93 4.49
C LEU A 420 -10.21 16.09 4.97
N VAL A 421 -10.46 14.83 5.33
CA VAL A 421 -9.42 13.81 5.63
C VAL A 421 -8.46 13.67 4.45
N MET A 422 -8.98 13.51 3.22
CA MET A 422 -8.16 13.42 2.01
C MET A 422 -7.30 14.67 1.74
N ILE A 423 -7.88 15.86 1.94
CA ILE A 423 -7.17 17.15 1.80
C ILE A 423 -6.02 17.23 2.81
N GLU A 424 -6.26 16.91 4.08
CA GLU A 424 -5.21 16.97 5.10
C GLU A 424 -4.16 15.86 4.91
N ASP A 425 -4.54 14.68 4.42
CA ASP A 425 -3.59 13.64 4.00
C ASP A 425 -2.66 14.14 2.89
N ALA A 426 -3.20 14.84 1.90
CA ALA A 426 -2.41 15.44 0.84
C ALA A 426 -1.48 16.54 1.36
N ARG A 427 -1.96 17.44 2.21
CA ARG A 427 -1.13 18.47 2.87
C ARG A 427 0.03 17.86 3.63
N ARG A 428 -0.23 16.86 4.48
CA ARG A 428 0.82 16.20 5.28
C ARG A 428 1.87 15.53 4.40
N HIS A 429 1.45 14.96 3.28
CA HIS A 429 2.40 14.45 2.30
C HIS A 429 3.25 15.58 1.69
N LEU A 430 2.66 16.73 1.35
CA LEU A 430 3.39 17.91 0.86
C LEU A 430 4.32 18.52 1.92
N ARG A 431 4.00 18.40 3.21
CA ARG A 431 4.90 18.80 4.30
C ARG A 431 6.17 17.96 4.37
N GLN A 432 6.15 16.74 3.82
CA GLN A 432 7.32 15.85 3.74
C GLN A 432 7.98 15.92 2.36
N TYR A 433 7.18 16.09 1.30
CA TYR A 433 7.58 16.06 -0.10
C TYR A 433 6.88 17.20 -0.86
N PRO A 434 7.32 18.47 -0.70
CA PRO A 434 6.59 19.64 -1.21
C PRO A 434 6.45 19.70 -2.73
N ALA A 435 7.25 18.94 -3.48
CA ALA A 435 7.16 18.83 -4.93
C ALA A 435 6.38 17.58 -5.41
N SER A 436 5.67 16.90 -4.52
CA SER A 436 4.85 15.72 -4.86
C SER A 436 3.64 16.10 -5.71
N CYS A 437 3.73 15.86 -7.01
CA CYS A 437 2.65 16.08 -7.97
C CYS A 437 1.34 15.38 -7.57
N ALA A 438 1.43 14.13 -7.13
CA ALA A 438 0.29 13.29 -6.83
C ALA A 438 -0.47 13.81 -5.61
N ALA A 439 0.24 14.39 -4.64
CA ALA A 439 -0.39 15.02 -3.49
C ALA A 439 -1.07 16.35 -3.86
N ARG A 440 -0.44 17.18 -4.71
CA ARG A 440 -1.07 18.43 -5.19
C ARG A 440 -2.36 18.16 -5.97
N ILE A 441 -2.31 17.24 -6.94
CA ILE A 441 -3.47 16.82 -7.73
C ILE A 441 -4.58 16.29 -6.81
N ARG A 442 -4.26 15.32 -5.95
CA ARG A 442 -5.24 14.70 -5.04
C ARG A 442 -5.91 15.72 -4.11
N ARG A 443 -5.16 16.74 -3.66
CA ARG A 443 -5.72 17.81 -2.82
C ARG A 443 -6.74 18.63 -3.60
N GLU A 444 -6.39 19.09 -4.80
CA GLU A 444 -7.28 19.94 -5.59
C GLU A 444 -8.50 19.18 -6.12
N ASP A 445 -8.36 17.90 -6.49
CA ASP A 445 -9.51 17.05 -6.84
C ASP A 445 -10.48 16.90 -5.66
N ALA A 446 -9.95 16.72 -4.44
CA ALA A 446 -10.78 16.64 -3.24
C ALA A 446 -11.47 17.98 -2.92
N PHE A 447 -10.81 19.12 -3.16
CA PHE A 447 -11.46 20.43 -3.05
C PHE A 447 -12.55 20.64 -4.09
N ALA A 448 -12.33 20.26 -5.35
CA ALA A 448 -13.34 20.39 -6.41
C ALA A 448 -14.64 19.62 -6.06
N GLU A 449 -14.50 18.42 -5.52
CA GLU A 449 -15.63 17.63 -5.02
C GLU A 449 -16.24 18.23 -3.75
N LEU A 450 -15.41 18.74 -2.83
CA LEU A 450 -15.88 19.41 -1.62
C LEU A 450 -16.72 20.64 -1.99
N TYR A 451 -16.31 21.45 -2.96
CA TYR A 451 -17.12 22.58 -3.43
C TYR A 451 -18.47 22.13 -3.97
N THR A 452 -18.48 21.09 -4.81
CA THR A 452 -19.71 20.55 -5.40
C THR A 452 -20.66 20.05 -4.30
N LEU A 453 -20.13 19.32 -3.32
CA LEU A 453 -20.89 18.80 -2.18
C LEU A 453 -21.42 19.93 -1.30
N MET A 454 -20.54 20.86 -0.91
CA MET A 454 -20.87 21.97 -0.01
C MET A 454 -21.90 22.91 -0.64
N GLN A 455 -21.81 23.16 -1.94
CA GLN A 455 -22.81 23.96 -2.65
C GLN A 455 -24.16 23.22 -2.77
N SER A 456 -24.16 21.95 -3.15
CA SER A 456 -25.40 21.21 -3.46
C SER A 456 -26.13 20.65 -2.23
N ARG A 457 -25.42 20.39 -1.12
CA ARG A 457 -25.98 19.78 0.10
C ARG A 457 -25.98 20.71 1.30
N PHE A 458 -25.05 21.66 1.36
CA PHE A 458 -24.90 22.56 2.50
C PHE A 458 -25.14 24.04 2.15
N GLY A 459 -25.43 24.36 0.88
CA GLY A 459 -25.70 25.72 0.42
C GLY A 459 -24.51 26.69 0.53
N LYS A 460 -23.29 26.20 0.76
CA LYS A 460 -22.10 27.07 0.93
C LYS A 460 -21.47 27.40 -0.40
N SER A 461 -21.18 28.68 -0.61
CA SER A 461 -20.38 29.16 -1.73
C SER A 461 -18.93 28.69 -1.61
N ARG A 462 -18.22 28.72 -2.75
CA ARG A 462 -16.79 28.39 -2.79
C ARG A 462 -15.96 29.26 -1.83
N LEU A 463 -16.25 30.56 -1.76
CA LEU A 463 -15.58 31.50 -0.85
C LEU A 463 -15.75 31.10 0.61
N GLU A 464 -16.93 30.66 1.02
CA GLU A 464 -17.18 30.20 2.39
C GLU A 464 -16.44 28.89 2.69
N VAL A 465 -16.38 27.96 1.72
CA VAL A 465 -15.60 26.72 1.86
C VAL A 465 -14.11 27.03 1.98
N ASP A 466 -13.59 27.93 1.15
CA ASP A 466 -12.18 28.32 1.19
C ASP A 466 -11.83 29.02 2.51
N LYS A 467 -12.66 29.97 2.97
CA LYS A 467 -12.48 30.62 4.28
C LYS A 467 -12.45 29.62 5.43
N GLN A 468 -13.24 28.57 5.34
CA GLN A 468 -13.34 27.59 6.41
C GLN A 468 -12.21 26.54 6.37
N TYR A 469 -11.79 26.13 5.18
CA TYR A 469 -10.99 24.91 5.03
C TYR A 469 -9.66 25.10 4.31
N ARG A 470 -9.46 26.11 3.46
CA ARG A 470 -8.17 26.34 2.81
C ARG A 470 -7.17 26.96 3.77
N LYS A 471 -5.90 26.65 3.52
CA LYS A 471 -4.74 27.11 4.30
C LYS A 471 -3.75 27.78 3.35
N LYS A 472 -2.89 28.63 3.91
CA LYS A 472 -1.78 29.28 3.18
C LYS A 472 -0.93 28.29 2.38
N GLU A 473 -0.61 27.13 2.96
CA GLU A 473 0.16 26.08 2.29
C GLU A 473 -0.53 25.55 1.01
N ASP A 474 -1.86 25.67 0.89
CA ASP A 474 -2.54 25.24 -0.33
C ASP A 474 -2.16 26.13 -1.52
N TYR A 475 -2.05 27.44 -1.28
CA TYR A 475 -1.64 28.46 -2.25
C TYR A 475 -0.17 28.33 -2.63
N VAL A 476 0.70 28.13 -1.64
CA VAL A 476 2.13 27.91 -1.86
C VAL A 476 2.37 26.65 -2.68
N PHE A 477 1.70 25.55 -2.35
CA PHE A 477 1.86 24.27 -3.05
C PHE A 477 0.74 24.03 -4.06
N ALA A 478 0.36 25.05 -4.83
CA ALA A 478 -0.67 24.94 -5.87
C ALA A 478 -0.34 23.85 -6.91
N LYS A 479 -1.39 23.23 -7.48
CA LYS A 479 -1.25 22.26 -8.57
C LYS A 479 -0.58 22.91 -9.79
N LEU A 480 0.23 22.14 -10.50
CA LEU A 480 0.86 22.54 -11.75
C LEU A 480 0.19 21.81 -12.92
N ASP A 481 0.26 22.38 -14.10
CA ASP A 481 0.00 21.67 -15.34
C ASP A 481 1.24 20.83 -15.68
N TYR A 482 1.26 19.59 -15.20
CA TYR A 482 2.40 18.67 -15.33
C TYR A 482 2.73 18.29 -16.78
N GLU A 483 1.82 18.53 -17.74
CA GLU A 483 2.10 18.28 -19.16
C GLU A 483 2.82 19.45 -19.82
N GLN A 484 2.75 20.65 -19.21
CA GLN A 484 3.37 21.89 -19.69
C GLN A 484 4.46 22.42 -18.75
N SER A 485 4.74 21.73 -17.65
CA SER A 485 5.68 22.16 -16.62
C SER A 485 7.02 21.44 -16.72
N LYS A 486 8.11 22.13 -16.37
CA LYS A 486 9.43 21.51 -16.17
C LYS A 486 9.35 20.36 -15.16
N THR A 487 8.62 20.60 -14.08
CA THR A 487 8.48 19.68 -12.96
C THR A 487 7.36 18.70 -13.25
N CYS A 488 7.72 17.43 -13.45
CA CYS A 488 6.78 16.31 -13.40
C CYS A 488 6.51 15.95 -11.93
N CYS A 489 7.27 15.02 -11.34
CA CYS A 489 7.20 14.70 -9.92
C CYS A 489 8.61 14.63 -9.34
N TRP A 490 8.88 15.45 -8.32
CA TRP A 490 10.18 15.52 -7.65
C TRP A 490 10.09 14.92 -6.25
N ASN A 491 10.24 13.60 -6.21
CA ASN A 491 10.03 12.75 -5.04
C ASN A 491 11.15 12.88 -3.99
N LYS A 492 12.29 13.46 -4.34
CA LYS A 492 13.41 13.74 -3.42
C LYS A 492 13.28 15.05 -2.66
N SER A 493 12.24 15.84 -2.91
CA SER A 493 11.95 17.02 -2.08
C SER A 493 11.77 16.60 -0.61
N THR A 494 12.16 17.44 0.35
CA THR A 494 12.23 17.04 1.77
C THR A 494 11.36 17.92 2.68
N ALA A 495 11.11 17.43 3.90
CA ALA A 495 10.42 18.20 4.93
C ALA A 495 11.15 19.50 5.28
N LYS A 496 12.48 19.50 5.17
CA LYS A 496 13.31 20.68 5.43
C LYS A 496 13.14 21.73 4.34
N MET A 497 13.01 21.31 3.08
CA MET A 497 12.62 22.22 1.99
C MET A 497 11.24 22.83 2.22
N TYR A 498 10.25 22.05 2.68
CA TYR A 498 8.93 22.60 3.02
C TYR A 498 9.05 23.72 4.06
N GLN A 499 9.82 23.48 5.14
CA GLN A 499 10.04 24.48 6.19
C GLN A 499 10.69 25.77 5.63
N LEU A 500 11.70 25.63 4.77
CA LEU A 500 12.38 26.74 4.11
C LEU A 500 11.44 27.54 3.21
N ILE A 501 10.61 26.86 2.41
CA ILE A 501 9.65 27.49 1.50
C ILE A 501 8.61 28.27 2.30
N MET A 502 8.04 27.67 3.35
CA MET A 502 7.04 28.35 4.18
C MET A 502 7.65 29.52 4.97
N ALA A 503 8.88 29.38 5.49
CA ALA A 503 9.59 30.46 6.16
C ALA A 503 9.87 31.64 5.21
N MET A 504 10.20 31.37 3.94
CA MET A 504 10.35 32.42 2.93
C MET A 504 9.03 33.17 2.70
N VAL A 505 7.92 32.44 2.61
CA VAL A 505 6.59 33.01 2.43
C VAL A 505 6.22 33.90 3.62
N GLU A 506 6.44 33.43 4.84
CA GLU A 506 6.21 34.21 6.07
C GLU A 506 7.09 35.46 6.14
N ALA A 507 8.38 35.35 5.78
CA ALA A 507 9.29 36.49 5.76
C ALA A 507 8.87 37.57 4.75
N ARG A 508 8.30 37.17 3.59
CA ARG A 508 7.76 38.10 2.60
C ARG A 508 6.51 38.80 3.09
N GLU A 509 5.60 38.07 3.72
CA GLU A 509 4.40 38.67 4.31
C GLU A 509 4.76 39.68 5.41
N LEU A 510 5.75 39.37 6.27
CA LEU A 510 6.24 40.30 7.28
C LEU A 510 6.91 41.55 6.70
N ALA A 511 7.46 41.46 5.48
CA ALA A 511 8.07 42.57 4.78
C ALA A 511 7.06 43.42 3.97
N ALA A 512 5.83 42.94 3.77
CA ALA A 512 4.79 43.67 3.05
C ALA A 512 4.31 44.89 3.84
N ALA A 513 3.93 45.97 3.15
CA ALA A 513 3.45 47.18 3.81
C ALA A 513 2.13 46.91 4.55
N PRO A 514 1.86 47.56 5.71
CA PRO A 514 0.61 47.39 6.43
C PRO A 514 -0.61 47.64 5.53
N GLY A 515 -1.53 46.67 5.48
CA GLY A 515 -2.74 46.74 4.66
C GLY A 515 -2.56 46.29 3.20
N GLN A 516 -1.37 45.86 2.78
CA GLN A 516 -1.17 45.19 1.49
C GLN A 516 -1.24 43.67 1.67
N CYS A 517 -2.18 43.04 0.97
CA CYS A 517 -2.14 41.60 0.74
C CYS A 517 -1.35 41.31 -0.55
N GLU A 518 -0.36 40.42 -0.45
CA GLU A 518 0.25 39.78 -1.60
C GLU A 518 -0.01 38.26 -1.53
N ALA A 519 -0.41 37.66 -2.64
CA ALA A 519 -0.55 36.21 -2.73
C ALA A 519 0.83 35.54 -2.58
N PRO A 520 0.94 34.44 -1.84
CA PRO A 520 2.22 33.79 -1.63
C PRO A 520 2.76 33.23 -2.97
N PRO A 521 4.08 33.26 -3.20
CA PRO A 521 4.65 32.66 -4.39
C PRO A 521 4.38 31.16 -4.43
N ILE A 522 3.92 30.66 -5.57
CA ILE A 522 3.75 29.24 -5.81
C ILE A 522 5.12 28.57 -5.87
N PHE A 523 5.28 27.45 -5.16
CA PHE A 523 6.46 26.60 -5.24
C PHE A 523 6.49 25.86 -6.59
N MET A 524 7.17 26.49 -7.55
CA MET A 524 7.32 26.04 -8.93
C MET A 524 8.60 26.64 -9.55
N ALA A 525 9.10 26.02 -10.62
CA ALA A 525 10.22 26.52 -11.39
C ALA A 525 9.84 27.79 -12.16
N ARG A 526 10.68 28.83 -12.07
CA ARG A 526 10.62 30.07 -12.84
C ARG A 526 12.02 30.45 -13.31
N ASP A 527 12.13 31.04 -14.50
CA ASP A 527 13.40 31.44 -15.09
C ASP A 527 14.41 30.27 -15.14
N GLY A 528 13.93 29.06 -15.45
CA GLY A 528 14.75 27.86 -15.59
C GLY A 528 14.97 27.04 -14.31
N GLY A 529 14.49 27.47 -13.14
CA GLY A 529 14.70 26.72 -11.90
C GLY A 529 13.98 27.22 -10.66
N TYR A 530 14.44 26.77 -9.49
CA TYR A 530 13.83 27.08 -8.19
C TYR A 530 14.63 28.14 -7.40
N GLN A 531 15.29 29.04 -8.13
CA GLN A 531 16.36 29.89 -7.58
C GLN A 531 15.89 30.74 -6.41
N ILE A 532 14.68 31.30 -6.52
CA ILE A 532 14.02 32.08 -5.45
C ILE A 532 14.00 31.37 -4.09
N PHE A 533 13.77 30.05 -4.07
CA PHE A 533 13.71 29.26 -2.85
C PHE A 533 15.09 28.79 -2.39
N SER A 534 15.95 28.39 -3.33
CA SER A 534 17.33 27.97 -3.00
C SER A 534 18.19 29.13 -2.51
N ASP A 535 18.01 30.33 -3.06
CA ASP A 535 18.69 31.55 -2.60
C ASP A 535 18.26 31.91 -1.19
N TYR A 536 16.97 31.81 -0.87
CA TYR A 536 16.50 31.99 0.49
C TYR A 536 17.14 30.96 1.44
N ALA A 537 17.19 29.69 1.06
CA ALA A 537 17.86 28.66 1.85
C ALA A 537 19.35 28.99 2.08
N ALA A 538 20.06 29.44 1.04
CA ALA A 538 21.45 29.86 1.15
C ALA A 538 21.63 31.09 2.05
N ALA A 539 20.75 32.09 1.94
CA ALA A 539 20.74 33.28 2.78
C ALA A 539 20.48 32.95 4.26
N GLN A 540 19.74 31.88 4.55
CA GLN A 540 19.53 31.35 5.91
C GLN A 540 20.65 30.40 6.39
N GLY A 541 21.73 30.23 5.62
CA GLY A 541 22.81 29.29 5.95
C GLY A 541 22.40 27.81 5.84
N GLN A 542 21.29 27.52 5.16
CA GLN A 542 20.68 26.19 4.99
C GLN A 542 20.78 25.69 3.55
N ALA A 543 21.82 26.10 2.80
CA ALA A 543 22.04 25.65 1.42
C ALA A 543 22.15 24.11 1.30
N GLY A 544 22.73 23.45 2.30
CA GLY A 544 22.87 21.99 2.34
C GLY A 544 21.56 21.23 2.53
N ASP A 545 20.51 21.92 3.01
CA ASP A 545 19.18 21.35 3.17
C ASP A 545 18.34 21.45 1.88
N TRP A 546 18.79 22.24 0.90
CA TRP A 546 18.15 22.37 -0.39
C TRP A 546 18.61 21.26 -1.32
N VAL A 547 17.69 20.37 -1.67
CA VAL A 547 17.96 19.35 -2.68
C VAL A 547 17.86 20.00 -4.06
N PRO A 548 18.80 19.78 -4.99
CA PRO A 548 18.64 20.22 -6.37
C PRO A 548 17.51 19.46 -7.08
N TRP A 549 16.80 20.14 -7.98
CA TRP A 549 15.74 19.50 -8.77
C TRP A 549 16.29 18.34 -9.62
N SER A 550 15.52 17.25 -9.67
CA SER A 550 15.77 16.12 -10.58
C SER A 550 14.46 15.55 -11.10
N ALA A 551 14.49 15.02 -12.32
CA ALA A 551 13.45 14.13 -12.82
C ALA A 551 13.60 12.77 -12.10
N ASP A 552 12.87 12.59 -11.00
CA ASP A 552 12.91 11.34 -10.22
C ASP A 552 12.11 10.19 -10.86
N GLU A 553 11.41 10.49 -11.95
CA GLU A 553 10.70 9.55 -12.79
C GLU A 553 10.79 10.02 -14.26
N SER A 554 10.24 9.22 -15.19
CA SER A 554 10.18 9.60 -16.61
C SER A 554 9.44 10.93 -16.77
N CYS A 555 10.18 11.97 -17.16
CA CYS A 555 9.67 13.33 -17.32
C CYS A 555 10.03 13.86 -18.71
N PRO A 556 9.19 13.59 -19.73
CA PRO A 556 9.45 14.07 -21.11
C PRO A 556 9.62 15.60 -21.20
N GLN A 557 9.05 16.32 -20.24
CA GLN A 557 9.01 17.78 -20.12
C GLN A 557 10.20 18.33 -19.33
N ALA A 558 11.17 17.50 -18.91
CA ALA A 558 12.33 17.94 -18.13
C ALA A 558 13.12 19.10 -18.78
N GLY A 559 13.04 19.21 -20.11
CA GLY A 559 13.64 20.27 -20.93
C GLY A 559 12.83 21.57 -21.01
N VAL A 560 11.60 21.63 -20.49
CA VAL A 560 10.84 22.87 -20.35
C VAL A 560 11.55 23.79 -19.35
N SER A 561 11.53 25.10 -19.61
CA SER A 561 12.19 26.09 -18.75
C SER A 561 11.45 26.27 -17.43
N ASP A 562 10.14 26.52 -17.51
CA ASP A 562 9.35 27.00 -16.39
C ASP A 562 8.15 26.08 -16.12
N ASP A 563 7.64 26.15 -14.90
CA ASP A 563 6.41 25.47 -14.53
C ASP A 563 5.20 26.35 -14.85
N THR A 564 4.14 25.69 -15.31
CA THR A 564 2.84 26.33 -15.57
C THR A 564 1.90 25.99 -14.41
N PRO A 565 1.39 26.97 -13.65
CA PRO A 565 0.43 26.68 -12.58
C PRO A 565 -0.91 26.26 -13.20
N ASP A 566 -1.47 25.15 -12.72
CA ASP A 566 -2.85 24.76 -13.01
C ASP A 566 -3.70 25.28 -11.85
N LEU A 567 -4.08 26.55 -11.95
CA LEU A 567 -4.81 27.23 -10.89
C LEU A 567 -6.26 26.77 -10.92
N PRO A 568 -6.73 26.00 -9.92
CA PRO A 568 -8.15 25.71 -9.80
C PRO A 568 -8.91 27.02 -9.58
N GLU A 569 -10.22 27.01 -9.78
CA GLU A 569 -11.06 28.19 -9.53
C GLU A 569 -11.26 28.49 -8.02
N TRP A 570 -10.25 28.32 -7.16
CA TRP A 570 -10.28 28.76 -5.77
C TRP A 570 -10.38 30.27 -5.62
N SER A 571 -10.83 30.70 -4.45
CA SER A 571 -10.96 32.12 -4.10
C SER A 571 -9.59 32.79 -4.01
N ASP A 572 -9.54 34.08 -4.36
CA ASP A 572 -8.36 34.92 -4.21
C ASP A 572 -7.84 34.84 -2.75
N TYR A 573 -6.55 34.58 -2.58
CA TYR A 573 -5.89 34.51 -1.26
C TYR A 573 -6.20 35.75 -0.41
N CYS A 574 -6.17 36.94 -1.04
CA CYS A 574 -6.42 38.21 -0.36
C CYS A 574 -7.87 38.37 0.12
N ALA A 575 -8.81 37.61 -0.44
CA ALA A 575 -10.20 37.63 -0.02
C ALA A 575 -10.50 36.72 1.20
N LEU A 576 -9.51 35.91 1.62
CA LEU A 576 -9.69 34.91 2.69
C LEU A 576 -9.20 35.34 4.07
N ASP A 577 -8.50 36.47 4.18
CA ASP A 577 -7.88 36.96 5.43
C ASP A 577 -7.00 35.90 6.14
N LEU A 578 -6.28 35.09 5.35
CA LEU A 578 -5.35 34.07 5.86
C LEU A 578 -4.02 34.66 6.38
N HIS A 579 -3.89 36.00 6.39
CA HIS A 579 -2.70 36.72 6.84
C HIS A 579 -2.56 36.77 8.35
N ALA A 580 -3.68 36.77 9.07
CA ALA A 580 -3.66 36.67 10.51
C ALA A 580 -3.36 35.22 10.87
N GLY A 581 -2.18 34.94 11.41
CA GLY A 581 -1.92 33.70 12.11
C GLY A 581 -2.98 33.51 13.18
N ALA A 582 -4.01 32.73 12.88
CA ALA A 582 -5.03 32.35 13.82
C ALA A 582 -4.34 31.62 14.96
N THR A 583 -4.14 32.31 16.08
CA THR A 583 -4.05 31.67 17.38
C THR A 583 -5.29 30.79 17.50
N ALA A 584 -5.10 29.48 17.35
CA ALA A 584 -6.18 28.51 17.44
C ALA A 584 -6.89 28.70 18.78
N SER A 585 -8.06 29.34 18.76
CA SER A 585 -9.03 29.21 19.84
C SER A 585 -9.43 27.74 19.82
N GLN A 586 -9.07 27.01 20.88
CA GLN A 586 -9.59 25.68 21.11
C GLN A 586 -11.13 25.74 21.02
N PRO A 587 -11.80 24.75 20.42
CA PRO A 587 -13.23 24.64 20.58
C PRO A 587 -13.51 24.42 22.07
N ASP A 588 -14.27 25.35 22.66
CA ASP A 588 -14.82 25.24 24.00
C ASP A 588 -15.44 23.86 24.20
N ALA A 589 -14.81 23.06 25.06
CA ALA A 589 -15.50 21.98 25.73
C ALA A 589 -16.60 22.64 26.56
N GLY A 590 -17.85 22.31 26.27
CA GLY A 590 -19.01 22.87 26.94
C GLY A 590 -18.86 22.80 28.46
N GLY A 591 -18.71 23.98 29.06
CA GLY A 591 -18.89 24.18 30.50
C GLY A 591 -20.37 24.12 30.81
N ASP A 592 -20.76 23.02 31.41
CA ASP A 592 -21.97 22.83 32.19
C ASP A 592 -21.99 23.81 33.38
N GLY A 593 -22.85 24.81 33.26
CA GLY A 593 -23.25 25.63 34.38
C GLY A 593 -24.11 24.82 35.35
N SER A 594 -23.64 24.66 36.58
CA SER A 594 -24.52 24.58 37.74
C SER A 594 -23.84 25.28 38.91
N SER A 595 -24.39 26.43 39.25
CA SER A 595 -24.09 27.17 40.46
C SER A 595 -24.92 26.63 41.64
N ASP A 596 -24.44 26.99 42.84
CA ASP A 596 -25.16 27.08 44.12
C ASP A 596 -25.02 25.88 45.08
N GLY A 597 -24.46 26.17 46.26
CA GLY A 597 -24.81 25.43 47.48
C GLY A 597 -23.68 25.15 48.48
N SER A 598 -23.29 26.18 49.23
CA SER A 598 -22.48 26.09 50.46
C SER A 598 -23.06 25.13 51.51
N GLY A 599 -22.22 24.45 52.29
CA GLY A 599 -22.67 23.77 53.51
C GLY A 599 -21.61 22.90 54.18
N ASP A 600 -21.17 23.33 55.36
CA ASP A 600 -20.19 22.73 56.27
C ASP A 600 -20.50 21.29 56.75
N GLY A 601 -19.47 20.60 57.25
CA GLY A 601 -19.64 19.82 58.49
C GLY A 601 -19.10 18.39 58.55
N SER A 602 -17.91 18.26 59.17
CA SER A 602 -17.59 17.33 60.26
C SER A 602 -17.80 15.80 60.14
N SER A 603 -16.66 15.09 60.22
CA SER A 603 -16.29 14.00 61.17
C SER A 603 -17.36 13.04 61.70
N GLY A 604 -17.08 11.73 61.58
CA GLY A 604 -17.67 10.69 62.44
C GLY A 604 -17.33 9.25 62.05
N ASP A 605 -16.42 8.64 62.79
CA ASP A 605 -16.19 7.18 62.86
C ASP A 605 -17.45 6.41 63.29
N GLY A 606 -17.58 5.14 62.90
CA GLY A 606 -18.60 4.25 63.45
C GLY A 606 -18.59 2.83 62.87
N SER A 607 -18.07 1.90 63.66
CA SER A 607 -17.91 0.47 63.41
C SER A 607 -19.20 -0.37 63.35
N ALA A 608 -19.02 -1.57 62.78
CA ALA A 608 -19.50 -2.88 63.23
C ALA A 608 -20.87 -3.46 62.77
N ASP A 609 -20.73 -4.68 62.24
CA ASP A 609 -21.53 -5.90 62.43
C ASP A 609 -22.97 -6.04 61.92
N GLY A 610 -23.17 -7.10 61.12
CA GLY A 610 -24.08 -8.18 61.53
C GLY A 610 -25.13 -8.67 60.52
N GLY A 611 -25.01 -9.94 60.12
CA GLY A 611 -26.11 -10.88 59.81
C GLY A 611 -26.81 -10.74 58.45
N SER A 612 -26.69 -11.69 57.51
CA SER A 612 -27.26 -13.05 57.46
C SER A 612 -28.61 -13.12 56.73
N ASP A 613 -28.75 -14.17 55.92
CA ASP A 613 -29.93 -14.69 55.23
C ASP A 613 -30.42 -13.86 54.03
N GLY A 614 -30.73 -14.41 52.85
CA GLY A 614 -30.95 -15.77 52.40
C GLY A 614 -31.84 -15.68 51.16
N SER A 615 -31.81 -16.70 50.31
CA SER A 615 -32.77 -16.98 49.23
C SER A 615 -32.44 -16.45 47.81
N ALA A 616 -31.78 -17.32 47.03
CA ALA A 616 -32.24 -17.67 45.68
C ALA A 616 -33.53 -18.53 45.80
N PRO A 617 -34.31 -18.86 44.74
CA PRO A 617 -33.97 -18.86 43.31
C PRO A 617 -35.09 -18.37 42.36
N SER A 618 -34.81 -18.25 41.06
CA SER A 618 -35.55 -18.95 39.98
C SER A 618 -35.25 -18.37 38.58
N SER A 619 -34.63 -19.19 37.74
CA SER A 619 -34.88 -19.20 36.28
C SER A 619 -36.29 -19.75 36.02
N PRO A 620 -36.90 -19.38 34.89
CA PRO A 620 -37.13 -20.35 33.81
C PRO A 620 -37.02 -19.68 32.43
N ASP A 621 -37.05 -20.33 31.28
CA ASP A 621 -36.74 -21.68 30.79
C ASP A 621 -36.84 -21.52 29.25
N ALA A 622 -36.23 -22.45 28.54
CA ALA A 622 -36.13 -22.51 27.10
C ALA A 622 -37.49 -22.63 26.38
N GLY A 623 -37.54 -22.22 25.12
CA GLY A 623 -38.72 -22.39 24.25
C GLY A 623 -38.38 -22.31 22.77
N ALA A 624 -37.85 -23.39 22.21
CA ALA A 624 -38.08 -23.83 20.83
C ALA A 624 -38.77 -25.20 20.94
N PRO A 625 -39.70 -25.61 20.04
CA PRO A 625 -39.38 -25.87 18.64
C PRO A 625 -40.54 -25.62 17.63
N ASP A 626 -40.25 -25.62 16.32
CA ASP A 626 -40.63 -26.69 15.39
C ASP A 626 -40.53 -26.28 13.91
N ALA A 627 -40.23 -27.30 13.11
CA ALA A 627 -40.01 -27.26 11.67
C ALA A 627 -41.30 -27.32 10.85
N ALA A 628 -41.27 -26.64 9.70
CA ALA A 628 -41.89 -27.02 8.43
C ALA A 628 -41.11 -26.37 7.28
#